data_AF-A0A846ANM6-F1
#
_entry.id   AF-A0A846ANM6-F1
#
_cell.length_a   1.000
_cell.length_b   1.000
_cell.length_c   1.000
_cell.angle_alpha   90.00
_cell.angle_beta   90.00
_cell.angle_gamma   90.00
#
_symmetry.space_group_name_H-M   'P 1'
#
loop_
_entity.id
_entity.type
_entity.pdbx_description
1 polymer ?
#
loop_
_entity_poly.entity_id
_entity_poly.type
_entity_poly.pdbx_seq_one_letter_code
_entity_poly.pdbx_strand_id
1 'polypeptide(L)' 'MDGERALKRLQHYQPDLILLDIQMSGIDCFETYRRLKADRNTSHIPVIFLIVFVQRTRMLSI' A
#
# COMPACT_ATOMS: atom_id res chain seq x y z
N MET A 1 9.27 1.06 4.59
CA MET A 1 9.36 2.27 3.73
C MET A 1 8.11 3.10 3.99
N ASP A 2 8.18 4.43 3.92
CA ASP A 2 7.00 5.31 4.07
C ASP A 2 6.38 5.65 2.70
N GLY A 3 5.11 6.08 2.69
CA GLY A 3 4.35 6.33 1.46
C GLY A 3 4.88 7.52 0.64
N GLU A 4 5.43 8.55 1.30
CA GLU A 4 6.01 9.72 0.64
C GLU A 4 7.27 9.36 -0.17
N ARG A 5 8.15 8.53 0.40
CA ARG A 5 9.32 8.00 -0.31
C ARG A 5 8.93 7.12 -1.49
N ALA A 6 7.85 6.36 -1.36
CA ALA A 6 7.33 5.56 -2.47
C ALA A 6 6.86 6.47 -3.64
N LEU A 7 6.07 7.50 -3.34
CA LEU A 7 5.61 8.47 -4.36
C LEU A 7 6.76 9.18 -5.06
N LYS A 8 7.82 9.59 -4.32
CA LYS A 8 9.02 10.21 -4.93
C LYS A 8 9.78 9.26 -5.86
N ARG A 9 9.86 7.98 -5.51
CA ARG A 9 10.52 6.98 -6.37
C ARG A 9 9.73 6.75 -7.67
N LEU A 10 8.41 6.80 -7.60
CA LEU A 10 7.54 6.61 -8.76
C LEU A 10 7.65 7.72 -9.82
N GLN A 11 8.21 8.88 -9.46
CA GLN A 11 8.56 9.92 -10.43
C GLN A 11 9.75 9.53 -11.32
N HIS A 12 10.60 8.60 -10.87
CA HIS A 12 11.83 8.22 -11.56
C HIS A 12 11.79 6.79 -12.10
N TYR A 13 10.89 5.95 -11.56
CA TYR A 13 10.76 4.54 -11.92
C TYR A 13 9.28 4.16 -11.97
N GLN A 14 8.84 3.55 -13.08
CA GLN A 14 7.45 3.10 -13.24
C GLN A 14 7.37 1.57 -13.16
N PRO A 15 6.89 1.01 -12.04
CA PRO A 15 6.67 -0.42 -11.92
C PRO A 15 5.40 -0.88 -12.62
N ASP A 16 5.34 -2.16 -12.98
CA ASP A 16 4.12 -2.79 -13.51
C ASP A 16 3.09 -3.12 -12.43
N LEU A 17 3.47 -3.09 -11.15
CA LEU A 17 2.63 -3.42 -9.99
C LEU A 17 3.11 -2.72 -8.73
N ILE A 18 2.18 -2.22 -7.92
CA ILE A 18 2.46 -1.65 -6.60
C ILE A 18 1.86 -2.55 -5.51
N LEU A 19 2.71 -3.00 -4.59
CA LEU A 19 2.27 -3.60 -3.33
C LEU A 19 2.22 -2.50 -2.27
N LEU A 20 1.03 -2.21 -1.76
CA LEU A 20 0.80 -1.14 -0.81
C LEU A 20 0.40 -1.72 0.55
N ASP A 21 1.24 -1.51 1.56
CA ASP A 21 1.01 -2.03 2.91
C ASP A 21 0.10 -1.07 3.70
N ILE A 22 -0.95 -1.61 4.34
CA ILE A 22 -1.89 -0.81 5.15
C ILE A 22 -1.27 -0.36 6.48
N GLN A 23 -0.24 -1.04 6.96
CA GLN A 23 0.43 -0.76 8.23
C GLN A 23 1.61 0.20 8.07
N MET A 24 1.75 0.82 6.89
CA MET A 24 2.80 1.79 6.62
C MET A 24 2.75 2.96 7.61
N SER A 25 3.89 3.26 8.22
CA SER A 25 4.07 4.47 9.03
C SER A 25 4.19 5.71 8.15
N GLY A 26 3.61 6.84 8.58
CA GLY A 26 3.71 8.12 7.89
C GLY A 26 2.37 8.56 7.32
N ILE A 27 2.28 8.68 5.99
CA ILE A 27 1.02 9.03 5.32
C ILE A 27 0.08 7.83 5.27
N ASP A 28 -1.22 8.12 5.36
CA ASP A 28 -2.27 7.11 5.29
C ASP A 28 -2.22 6.34 3.97
N CYS A 29 -2.49 5.03 4.06
CA CYS A 29 -2.45 4.11 2.93
C CYS A 29 -3.48 4.50 1.84
N PHE A 30 -4.67 4.95 2.23
CA PHE A 30 -5.69 5.41 1.28
C PHE A 30 -5.35 6.76 0.67
N GLU A 31 -4.72 7.67 1.41
CA GLU A 31 -4.17 8.90 0.85
C GLU A 31 -3.08 8.61 -0.20
N THR A 32 -2.17 7.69 0.10
CA THR A 32 -1.15 7.23 -0.85
C THR A 32 -1.80 6.67 -2.11
N TYR A 33 -2.79 5.79 -1.97
CA TYR A 33 -3.55 5.23 -3.08
C TYR A 33 -4.25 6.32 -3.92
N ARG A 34 -4.89 7.30 -3.27
CA ARG A 34 -5.56 8.41 -3.97
C ARG A 34 -4.58 9.23 -4.80
N ARG A 35 -3.39 9.52 -4.28
CA ARG A 35 -2.35 10.24 -5.03
C ARG A 35 -1.82 9.43 -6.22
N LEU A 36 -1.61 8.12 -6.04
CA LEU A 36 -1.25 7.23 -7.14
C LEU A 36 -2.31 7.23 -8.25
N LYS A 37 -3.59 7.23 -7.90
CA LYS A 37 -4.67 7.25 -8.91
C LYS A 37 -4.93 8.63 -9.52
N ALA A 38 -4.54 9.71 -8.85
CA ALA A 38 -4.66 11.06 -9.38
C ALA A 38 -3.54 11.42 -10.37
N ASP A 39 -2.37 10.80 -10.26
CA ASP A 39 -1.23 11.04 -11.17
C ASP A 39 -1.37 10.20 -12.45
N ARG A 40 -1.33 10.86 -13.62
CA ARG A 40 -1.41 10.21 -14.94
C ARG A 40 -0.32 9.15 -15.15
N ASN A 41 0.84 9.32 -14.55
CA ASN A 41 1.98 8.41 -14.70
C ASN A 41 1.82 7.14 -13.86
N THR A 42 0.96 7.13 -12.83
CA THR A 42 0.81 5.97 -11.94
C THR A 42 -0.61 5.45 -11.83
N SER A 43 -1.60 6.16 -12.39
CA SER A 43 -3.01 5.80 -12.31
C SER A 43 -3.36 4.47 -12.95
N HIS A 44 -2.65 4.11 -14.02
CA HIS A 44 -2.82 2.87 -14.75
C HIS A 44 -2.18 1.66 -14.04
N ILE A 45 -1.28 1.88 -13.09
CA ILE A 45 -0.55 0.81 -12.41
C ILE A 45 -1.50 0.10 -11.43
N PRO A 46 -1.62 -1.24 -11.48
CA PRO A 46 -2.41 -1.99 -10.51
C PRO A 46 -1.82 -1.89 -9.11
N VAL A 47 -2.68 -1.81 -8.10
CA VAL A 47 -2.30 -1.72 -6.69
C VAL A 47 -2.93 -2.87 -5.92
N ILE A 48 -2.12 -3.64 -5.19
CA ILE A 48 -2.57 -4.68 -4.27
C ILE A 48 -2.30 -4.23 -2.85
N PHE A 49 -3.34 -4.25 -2.01
CA PHE A 49 -3.19 -3.95 -0.59
C PHE A 49 -2.69 -5.17 0.17
N LEU A 50 -1.63 -4.98 0.96
CA LEU A 50 -1.12 -5.98 1.88
C LEU A 50 -1.63 -5.68 3.28
N ILE A 51 -2.26 -6.69 3.88
CA ILE A 51 -2.81 -6.61 5.24
C ILE A 51 -2.27 -7.79 6.06
N VAL A 52 -1.88 -7.53 7.31
CA VAL A 52 -1.60 -8.60 8.27
C VAL A 52 -2.89 -8.91 9.02
N PHE A 53 -3.45 -10.08 8.76
CA PHE A 53 -4.61 -10.59 9.48
C PHE A 53 -4.16 -11.67 10.47
N VAL A 54 -4.35 -11.43 11.77
CA VAL A 54 -4.03 -12.41 12.82
C VAL A 54 -5.31 -13.09 13.27
N GLN A 55 -5.49 -14.35 12.88
CA GLN A 55 -6.61 -15.17 13.32
C GLN A 55 -6.25 -15.88 14.63
N ARG A 56 -6.88 -15.46 15.74
CA ARG A 56 -6.63 -16.08 17.04
C ARG A 56 -7.58 -17.27 17.22
N THR A 57 -7.07 -18.49 17.09
CA THR A 57 -7.84 -19.71 17.39
C THR A 57 -8.10 -19.75 18.89
N ARG A 58 -9.37 -19.68 19.30
CA ARG A 58 -9.78 -20.00 20.66
C ARG A 58 -9.75 -21.52 20.82
N MET A 59 -8.85 -22.03 21.64
CA MET A 59 -8.95 -23.39 22.15
C MET A 59 -10.11 -23.40 23.15
N LEU A 60 -11.14 -24.22 22.89
CA LEU A 60 -12.17 -24.48 23.88
C LEU A 60 -11.53 -25.30 24.99
N SER A 61 -11.39 -24.70 26.17
CA SER A 61 -11.07 -25.43 27.40
C SER A 61 -12.33 -26.22 27.79
N ILE A 62 -12.26 -27.53 27.56
CA ILE A 62 -13.11 -28.55 28.19
C ILE A 62 -12.70 -28.74 29.65
#